data_AF-A0A7S4JEQ7-F1
#
_entry.id   AF-A0A7S4JEQ7-F1
#
_cell.length_a   1.000
_cell.length_b   1.000
_cell.length_c   1.000
_cell.angle_alpha   90.00
_cell.angle_beta   90.00
_cell.angle_gamma   90.00
#
_symmetry.space_group_name_H-M   'P 1'
#
loop_
_entity.id
_entity.type
_entity.pdbx_description
1 polymer ?
#
loop_
_entity_poly.entity_id
_entity_poly.type
_entity_poly.pdbx_seq_one_letter_code
_entity_poly.pdbx_strand_id
1 'polypeptide(L)'
;MTTPATSTPASSGVGAGASGSKALDPSAPSYRPKPASSYDDDARGSDGRNDGGARARTPRFPQFQHLGDDLQMTILSFVADVPFEGGDEEEEEDDMNPTSTLTHVLPLVSRRFLAYCRSTACDLWWSDALRRLVRREAYLWEEGLRNLISDLEEDLDEDQKTSASGGGASTTEAVTAAAAGGDESDGNDGEGEGERAEEGGDDNAGGQTKRPRRNPPPPRLPTENELISKACSSLRSTLHPNFLSSPSTPSIHQLVFRSIVSRHLRMTSPVFYMPGTVRLGHEFGLHFFEPRYRALIAEVMMPYPERFRHGEPISLLGNREVGGSTTGGGRQGEGGEGGRHDGHGHGHRRRNSNTQFPSFIYANHAPLREGTPACIVEVHRCRIHPDGAADVFLVPSRYVTLERVWERPNAGGLIMARAIRMKRGAGRALEMRVAEREARRRRVELERWTSA
;
A
#
# COMPACT_ATOMS: atom_id res chain seq x y z
N MET A 1 -35.15 46.08 -17.68
CA MET A 1 -35.21 45.99 -19.15
C MET A 1 -33.83 45.59 -19.63
N THR A 2 -33.78 44.45 -20.30
CA THR A 2 -32.65 43.57 -20.55
C THR A 2 -31.76 44.07 -21.68
N THR A 3 -30.45 44.09 -21.45
CA THR A 3 -29.40 44.28 -22.46
C THR A 3 -29.08 42.94 -23.16
N PRO A 4 -28.93 42.90 -24.49
CA PRO A 4 -28.59 41.65 -25.18
C PRO A 4 -27.08 41.40 -25.20
N ALA A 5 -26.73 40.12 -25.02
CA ALA A 5 -25.39 39.58 -25.14
C ALA A 5 -25.02 39.38 -26.62
N THR A 6 -23.80 39.78 -26.98
CA THR A 6 -23.18 39.53 -28.28
C THR A 6 -22.44 38.19 -28.22
N SER A 7 -22.93 37.19 -28.95
CA SER A 7 -22.27 35.90 -29.17
C SER A 7 -21.57 35.89 -30.52
N THR A 8 -20.28 35.57 -30.51
CA THR A 8 -19.43 35.38 -31.69
C THR A 8 -19.39 33.89 -32.03
N PRO A 9 -19.68 33.45 -33.26
CA PRO A 9 -19.52 32.05 -33.64
C PRO A 9 -18.09 31.77 -34.12
N ALA A 10 -17.46 30.75 -33.54
CA ALA A 10 -16.21 30.17 -34.02
C ALA A 10 -16.48 29.34 -35.29
N SER A 11 -15.79 29.73 -36.36
CA SER A 11 -15.77 29.07 -37.66
C SER A 11 -15.04 27.73 -37.59
N SER A 12 -15.72 26.68 -38.04
CA SER A 12 -15.19 25.35 -38.32
C SER A 12 -14.47 25.34 -39.67
N GLY A 13 -13.14 25.27 -39.64
CA GLY A 13 -12.31 25.04 -40.82
C GLY A 13 -12.24 23.56 -41.17
N VAL A 14 -12.91 23.18 -42.26
CA VAL A 14 -12.81 21.85 -42.89
C VAL A 14 -11.55 21.82 -43.75
N GLY A 15 -10.55 21.04 -43.35
CA GLY A 15 -9.33 20.78 -44.11
C GLY A 15 -9.32 19.35 -44.63
N ALA A 16 -9.71 19.15 -45.89
CA ALA A 16 -9.55 17.90 -46.62
C ALA A 16 -8.07 17.71 -47.00
N GLY A 17 -7.41 16.71 -46.42
CA GLY A 17 -6.03 16.31 -46.72
C GLY A 17 -6.00 14.98 -47.46
N ALA A 18 -5.52 15.02 -48.69
CA ALA A 18 -5.45 13.93 -49.65
C ALA A 18 -4.61 12.73 -49.18
N SER A 19 -5.15 11.54 -49.42
CA SER A 19 -4.52 10.24 -49.30
C SER A 19 -3.47 10.04 -50.40
N GLY A 20 -2.19 10.17 -50.03
CA GLY A 20 -1.05 9.78 -50.85
C GLY A 20 -0.52 8.41 -50.44
N SER A 21 -0.86 7.38 -51.21
CA SER A 21 -0.33 6.02 -51.10
C SER A 21 1.15 6.02 -51.47
N LYS A 22 2.05 5.87 -50.49
CA LYS A 22 3.49 5.68 -50.74
C LYS A 22 3.86 4.22 -50.50
N ALA A 23 4.39 3.61 -51.55
CA ALA A 23 4.81 2.22 -51.63
C ALA A 23 5.88 1.88 -50.56
N LEU A 24 5.75 0.66 -50.03
CA LEU A 24 6.65 0.05 -49.06
C LEU A 24 8.01 -0.25 -49.71
N ASP A 25 9.07 0.20 -49.03
CA ASP A 25 10.46 -0.11 -49.30
C ASP A 25 10.81 -1.49 -48.66
N PRO A 26 11.16 -2.53 -49.44
CA PRO A 26 11.54 -3.83 -48.90
C PRO A 26 13.06 -3.91 -48.72
N SER A 27 13.58 -3.23 -47.70
CA SER A 27 15.01 -3.35 -47.34
C SER A 27 15.24 -3.20 -45.83
N ALA A 28 14.57 -4.04 -45.04
CA ALA A 28 14.89 -4.22 -43.62
C ALA A 28 15.65 -5.56 -43.40
N PRO A 29 16.75 -5.58 -42.62
CA PRO A 29 17.54 -6.78 -42.39
C PRO A 29 16.77 -7.81 -41.55
N SER A 30 16.70 -9.03 -42.08
CA SER A 30 16.16 -10.23 -41.44
C SER A 30 16.89 -10.51 -40.12
N TYR A 31 16.19 -10.31 -38.99
CA TYR A 31 16.67 -10.72 -37.68
C TYR A 31 16.49 -12.25 -37.55
N ARG A 32 17.56 -13.02 -37.81
CA ARG A 32 17.60 -14.45 -37.50
C ARG A 32 17.65 -14.64 -35.98
N PRO A 33 16.70 -15.35 -35.35
CA PRO A 33 16.84 -15.74 -33.97
C PRO A 33 18.01 -16.73 -33.84
N LYS A 34 18.93 -16.46 -32.90
CA LYS A 34 19.97 -17.42 -32.50
C LYS A 34 19.26 -18.66 -31.92
N PRO A 35 19.63 -19.88 -32.34
CA PRO A 35 19.06 -21.09 -31.76
C PRO A 35 19.42 -21.18 -30.28
N ALA A 36 18.45 -21.59 -29.48
CA ALA A 36 18.61 -21.90 -28.07
C ALA A 36 19.69 -22.97 -27.91
N SER A 37 20.73 -22.63 -27.14
CA SER A 37 21.77 -23.55 -26.69
C SER A 37 21.10 -24.61 -25.80
N SER A 38 21.13 -25.87 -26.24
CA SER A 38 20.80 -27.02 -25.40
C SER A 38 21.80 -27.08 -24.25
N TYR A 39 21.30 -27.24 -23.04
CA TYR A 39 22.09 -27.74 -21.92
C TYR A 39 22.08 -29.26 -22.04
N ASP A 40 23.10 -29.78 -22.72
CA ASP A 40 23.43 -31.20 -22.63
C ASP A 40 24.34 -31.42 -21.42
N ASP A 41 23.88 -32.38 -20.63
CA ASP A 41 24.40 -32.89 -19.38
C ASP A 41 25.59 -33.82 -19.71
N ASP A 42 26.82 -33.39 -19.46
CA ASP A 42 28.00 -34.26 -19.56
C ASP A 42 28.90 -34.09 -18.33
N ALA A 43 28.61 -34.94 -17.36
CA ALA A 43 29.53 -35.30 -16.30
C ALA A 43 30.62 -36.24 -16.86
N ARG A 44 31.84 -35.73 -17.07
CA ARG A 44 33.11 -36.50 -16.96
C ARG A 44 34.34 -35.64 -17.25
N GLY A 45 35.37 -35.84 -16.43
CA GLY A 45 36.77 -35.64 -16.83
C GLY A 45 37.43 -34.38 -16.29
N SER A 46 38.18 -34.56 -15.21
CA SER A 46 39.31 -33.71 -14.87
C SER A 46 40.29 -33.67 -16.04
N ASP A 47 40.83 -32.50 -16.36
CA ASP A 47 42.28 -32.30 -16.31
C ASP A 47 42.67 -30.83 -16.43
N GLY A 48 43.80 -30.54 -15.82
CA GLY A 48 44.18 -29.21 -15.36
C GLY A 48 44.28 -28.15 -16.44
N ARG A 49 43.57 -27.04 -16.24
CA ARG A 49 44.01 -25.74 -16.73
C ARG A 49 44.04 -24.75 -15.58
N ASN A 50 45.27 -24.35 -15.31
CA ASN A 50 45.71 -23.43 -14.29
C ASN A 50 45.38 -22.01 -14.76
N ASP A 51 44.11 -21.61 -14.71
CA ASP A 51 43.72 -20.22 -14.94
C ASP A 51 43.95 -19.42 -13.65
N GLY A 52 45.05 -18.66 -13.64
CA GLY A 52 45.46 -17.72 -12.60
C GLY A 52 44.56 -16.49 -12.48
N GLY A 53 43.24 -16.69 -12.53
CA GLY A 53 42.27 -15.68 -12.16
C GLY A 53 42.22 -15.58 -10.64
N ALA A 54 42.75 -14.47 -10.10
CA ALA A 54 42.65 -14.12 -8.69
C ALA A 54 41.18 -14.03 -8.25
N ARG A 55 40.58 -15.18 -7.91
CA ARG A 55 39.33 -15.24 -7.17
C ARG A 55 39.60 -14.56 -5.84
N ALA A 56 39.13 -13.33 -5.69
CA ALA A 56 39.13 -12.60 -4.44
C ALA A 56 38.64 -13.56 -3.36
N ARG A 57 39.55 -13.98 -2.47
CA ARG A 57 39.22 -14.88 -1.37
C ARG A 57 38.19 -14.14 -0.54
N THR A 58 36.97 -14.67 -0.51
CA THR A 58 35.89 -14.10 0.31
C THR A 58 36.44 -13.95 1.73
N PRO A 59 36.47 -12.73 2.30
CA PRO A 59 37.01 -12.52 3.63
C PRO A 59 36.26 -13.42 4.61
N ARG A 60 37.01 -14.15 5.44
CA ARG A 60 36.46 -15.03 6.47
C ARG A 60 36.82 -14.46 7.83
N PHE A 61 35.85 -14.42 8.73
CA PHE A 61 36.03 -13.99 10.12
C PHE A 61 35.76 -15.18 11.07
N PRO A 62 36.68 -16.14 11.18
CA PRO A 62 36.48 -17.35 11.98
C PRO A 62 36.31 -17.06 13.48
N GLN A 63 36.87 -15.94 13.97
CA GLN A 63 36.74 -15.48 15.36
C GLN A 63 35.27 -15.29 15.77
N PHE A 64 34.39 -14.97 14.81
CA PHE A 64 32.97 -14.83 15.06
C PHE A 64 32.35 -16.09 15.67
N GLN A 65 32.80 -17.29 15.25
CA GLN A 65 32.27 -18.56 15.74
C GLN A 65 32.67 -18.87 17.18
N HIS A 66 33.68 -18.17 17.70
CA HIS A 66 34.19 -18.33 19.06
C HIS A 66 33.62 -17.31 20.04
N LEU A 67 32.90 -16.30 19.54
CA LEU A 67 32.16 -15.39 20.40
C LEU A 67 31.01 -16.15 21.07
N GLY A 68 30.68 -15.81 22.31
CA GLY A 68 29.47 -16.32 22.95
C GLY A 68 28.23 -15.95 22.13
N ASP A 69 27.19 -16.78 22.19
CA ASP A 69 25.96 -16.57 21.43
C ASP A 69 25.43 -15.14 21.62
N ASP A 70 25.44 -14.61 22.84
CA ASP A 70 25.00 -13.23 23.13
C ASP A 70 25.79 -12.15 22.37
N LEU A 71 27.11 -12.33 22.23
CA LEU A 71 27.98 -11.36 21.55
C LEU A 71 27.88 -11.51 20.02
N GLN A 72 27.79 -12.76 19.53
CA GLN A 72 27.43 -13.03 18.12
C GLN A 72 26.10 -12.36 17.80
N MET A 73 25.11 -12.50 18.68
CA MET A 73 23.78 -11.94 18.50
C MET A 73 23.78 -10.42 18.59
N THR A 74 24.55 -9.82 19.48
CA THR A 74 24.70 -8.36 19.57
C THR A 74 25.31 -7.80 18.30
N ILE A 75 26.41 -8.38 17.82
CA ILE A 75 27.06 -7.99 16.57
C ILE A 75 26.09 -8.18 15.40
N LEU A 76 25.34 -9.29 15.37
CA LEU A 76 24.37 -9.52 14.30
C LEU A 76 23.16 -8.60 14.36
N SER A 77 22.71 -8.18 15.54
CA SER A 77 21.61 -7.23 15.71
C SER A 77 21.98 -5.81 15.27
N PHE A 78 23.27 -5.48 15.37
CA PHE A 78 23.89 -4.25 14.88
C PHE A 78 24.17 -4.34 13.38
N VAL A 79 24.70 -5.47 12.91
CA VAL A 79 25.02 -5.72 11.49
C VAL A 79 23.77 -5.94 10.64
N ALA A 80 22.72 -6.49 11.22
CA ALA A 80 21.42 -6.62 10.59
C ALA A 80 20.56 -5.39 10.78
N ASP A 81 21.20 -4.24 10.97
CA ASP A 81 20.65 -2.98 10.50
C ASP A 81 19.88 -3.24 9.21
N VAL A 82 18.61 -2.92 9.35
CA VAL A 82 17.52 -3.29 8.46
C VAL A 82 17.96 -2.93 7.03
N PRO A 83 17.57 -3.68 5.98
CA PRO A 83 18.02 -3.48 4.59
C PRO A 83 17.80 -2.07 3.96
N PHE A 84 17.51 -1.04 4.75
CA PHE A 84 17.21 0.33 4.37
C PHE A 84 18.18 1.37 4.97
N GLU A 85 19.21 0.97 5.73
CA GLU A 85 20.22 1.90 6.26
C GLU A 85 21.27 2.27 5.20
N GLY A 86 20.84 2.81 4.05
CA GLY A 86 21.73 3.57 3.18
C GLY A 86 22.06 4.90 3.85
N GLY A 87 23.35 5.19 3.99
CA GLY A 87 23.88 6.37 4.69
C GLY A 87 23.27 7.67 4.19
N ASP A 88 22.89 8.53 5.13
CA ASP A 88 22.43 9.89 4.87
C ASP A 88 23.65 10.85 4.76
N GLU A 89 24.77 10.40 4.17
CA GLU A 89 25.97 11.24 4.01
C GLU A 89 25.92 11.97 2.67
N GLU A 90 26.01 13.30 2.79
CA GLU A 90 25.93 14.34 1.77
C GLU A 90 27.15 14.34 0.83
N GLU A 91 27.54 13.18 0.28
CA GLU A 91 28.55 13.14 -0.78
C GLU A 91 27.89 13.02 -2.16
N GLU A 92 28.21 14.00 -2.99
CA GLU A 92 27.65 14.25 -4.29
C GLU A 92 28.03 13.14 -5.31
N GLU A 93 27.00 12.75 -6.07
CA GLU A 93 27.03 12.28 -7.46
C GLU A 93 27.10 10.78 -7.82
N ASP A 94 27.53 9.84 -6.98
CA ASP A 94 27.57 8.43 -7.43
C ASP A 94 27.31 7.41 -6.31
N ASP A 95 26.08 7.27 -5.80
CA ASP A 95 25.70 6.11 -4.98
C ASP A 95 24.17 5.96 -4.79
N MET A 96 23.53 5.13 -5.62
CA MET A 96 22.11 4.75 -5.48
C MET A 96 21.90 3.24 -5.68
N ASN A 97 22.85 2.44 -5.22
CA ASN A 97 22.73 0.99 -5.18
C ASN A 97 22.72 0.54 -3.71
N PRO A 98 21.56 0.26 -3.09
CA PRO A 98 21.50 -0.18 -1.69
C PRO A 98 21.98 -1.64 -1.59
N THR A 99 23.30 -1.83 -1.63
CA THR A 99 23.92 -3.09 -1.25
C THR A 99 23.93 -3.17 0.27
N SER A 100 23.12 -4.07 0.85
CA SER A 100 23.17 -4.38 2.29
C SER A 100 24.61 -4.74 2.68
N THR A 101 25.18 -3.96 3.61
CA THR A 101 26.63 -3.79 3.80
C THR A 101 27.33 -4.98 4.46
N LEU A 102 26.62 -5.99 4.96
CA LEU A 102 27.27 -7.16 5.58
C LEU A 102 26.63 -8.52 5.31
N THR A 103 25.31 -8.63 5.14
CA THR A 103 24.66 -9.94 4.98
C THR A 103 24.92 -10.59 3.61
N HIS A 104 25.30 -9.81 2.61
CA HIS A 104 25.72 -10.32 1.29
C HIS A 104 27.20 -10.75 1.25
N VAL A 105 28.04 -10.23 2.15
CA VAL A 105 29.50 -10.45 2.12
C VAL A 105 29.91 -11.72 2.90
N LEU A 106 29.10 -12.17 3.87
CA LEU A 106 29.41 -13.31 4.73
C LEU A 106 28.32 -14.41 4.69
N PRO A 107 28.39 -15.38 3.74
CA PRO A 107 27.36 -16.41 3.55
C PRO A 107 27.07 -17.29 4.78
N LEU A 108 28.08 -17.53 5.62
CA LEU A 108 27.94 -18.34 6.85
C LEU A 108 27.26 -17.56 7.98
N VAL A 109 27.58 -16.27 8.10
CA VAL A 109 26.91 -15.35 9.02
C VAL A 109 25.44 -15.22 8.63
N SER A 110 25.17 -15.12 7.32
CA SER A 110 23.81 -15.11 6.77
C SER A 110 23.00 -16.36 7.13
N ARG A 111 23.53 -17.58 7.02
CA ARG A 111 22.75 -18.80 7.36
C ARG A 111 22.39 -18.91 8.84
N ARG A 112 23.34 -18.69 9.76
CA ARG A 112 23.03 -18.73 11.20
C ARG A 112 22.14 -17.58 11.61
N PHE A 113 22.43 -16.37 11.14
CA PHE A 113 21.57 -15.22 11.35
C PHE A 113 20.15 -15.46 10.85
N LEU A 114 19.96 -16.03 9.65
CA LEU A 114 18.65 -16.39 9.13
C LEU A 114 17.97 -17.49 9.95
N ALA A 115 18.71 -18.46 10.49
CA ALA A 115 18.16 -19.46 11.39
C ALA A 115 17.68 -18.82 12.71
N TYR A 116 18.45 -17.90 13.28
CA TYR A 116 18.05 -17.14 14.46
C TYR A 116 16.87 -16.22 14.15
N CYS A 117 16.89 -15.41 13.09
CA CYS A 117 15.76 -14.57 12.67
C CYS A 117 14.46 -15.32 12.35
N ARG A 118 14.53 -16.64 12.15
CA ARG A 118 13.37 -17.53 11.99
C ARG A 118 12.91 -18.15 13.30
N SER A 119 13.74 -18.14 14.34
CA SER A 119 13.39 -18.61 15.67
C SER A 119 12.48 -17.59 16.36
N THR A 120 11.42 -18.10 16.99
CA THR A 120 10.49 -17.31 17.82
C THR A 120 11.17 -16.67 19.02
N ALA A 121 12.33 -17.20 19.45
CA ALA A 121 13.16 -16.61 20.53
C ALA A 121 13.70 -15.21 20.21
N CYS A 122 13.60 -14.78 18.94
CA CYS A 122 14.19 -13.53 18.45
C CYS A 122 13.18 -12.38 18.33
N ASP A 123 11.97 -12.54 18.89
CA ASP A 123 10.92 -11.52 18.82
C ASP A 123 11.34 -10.20 19.50
N LEU A 124 12.15 -10.28 20.56
CA LEU A 124 12.72 -9.10 21.24
C LEU A 124 13.53 -8.23 20.27
N TRP A 125 14.31 -8.82 19.37
CA TRP A 125 15.11 -8.05 18.41
C TRP A 125 14.27 -7.44 17.31
N TRP A 126 13.23 -8.13 16.85
CA TRP A 126 12.29 -7.54 15.90
C TRP A 126 11.50 -6.38 16.54
N SER A 127 11.18 -6.49 17.83
CA SER A 127 10.58 -5.40 18.61
C SER A 127 11.51 -4.19 18.66
N ASP A 128 12.78 -4.38 19.04
CA ASP A 128 13.77 -3.30 19.11
C ASP A 128 14.11 -2.72 17.74
N ALA A 129 14.20 -3.54 16.70
CA ALA A 129 14.40 -3.08 15.33
C ALA A 129 13.23 -2.21 14.85
N LEU A 130 11.98 -2.63 15.10
CA LEU A 130 10.81 -1.81 14.79
C LEU A 130 10.80 -0.48 15.54
N ARG A 131 11.15 -0.47 16.83
CA ARG A 131 11.29 0.79 17.59
C ARG A 131 12.34 1.70 16.98
N ARG A 132 13.52 1.18 16.64
CA ARG A 132 14.58 1.96 15.98
C ARG A 132 14.10 2.57 14.66
N LEU A 133 13.41 1.78 13.82
CA LEU A 133 12.85 2.23 12.55
C LEU A 133 11.79 3.32 12.73
N VAL A 134 10.89 3.17 13.71
CA VAL A 134 9.89 4.19 14.06
C VAL A 134 10.56 5.47 14.54
N ARG A 135 11.64 5.40 15.34
CA ARG A 135 12.36 6.60 15.78
C ARG A 135 13.09 7.30 14.64
N ARG A 136 13.78 6.53 13.80
CA ARG A 136 14.61 7.07 12.70
C ARG A 136 13.75 7.64 11.58
N GLU A 137 12.68 6.95 11.21
CA GLU A 137 11.84 7.25 10.06
C GLU A 137 10.36 7.26 10.44
N ALA A 138 10.03 8.02 11.50
CA ALA A 138 8.68 8.10 12.08
C ALA A 138 7.58 8.31 11.03
N TYR A 139 7.83 9.17 10.04
CA TYR A 139 6.87 9.44 8.98
C TYR A 139 6.42 8.18 8.23
N LEU A 140 7.36 7.30 7.85
CA LEU A 140 7.05 6.10 7.07
C LEU A 140 6.52 4.97 7.96
N TRP A 141 7.16 4.74 9.10
CA TRP A 141 6.83 3.59 9.95
C TRP A 141 5.60 3.83 10.81
N GLU A 142 5.37 5.04 11.31
CA GLU A 142 4.12 5.33 12.03
C GLU A 142 2.93 5.35 11.07
N GLU A 143 3.05 5.92 9.86
CA GLU A 143 1.99 5.85 8.84
C GLU A 143 1.73 4.39 8.45
N GLY A 144 2.78 3.58 8.28
CA GLY A 144 2.68 2.14 8.04
C GLY A 144 1.97 1.38 9.16
N LEU A 145 2.31 1.64 10.42
CA LEU A 145 1.67 1.05 11.59
C LEU A 145 0.19 1.45 11.68
N ARG A 146 -0.13 2.74 11.49
CA ARG A 146 -1.51 3.23 11.51
C ARG A 146 -2.35 2.59 10.42
N ASN A 147 -1.85 2.55 9.19
CA ASN A 147 -2.54 1.89 8.08
C ASN A 147 -2.76 0.40 8.34
N LEU A 148 -1.76 -0.29 8.88
CA LEU A 148 -1.89 -1.70 9.25
C LEU A 148 -2.96 -1.90 10.33
N ILE A 149 -2.99 -1.06 11.36
CA ILE A 149 -4.02 -1.14 12.42
C ILE A 149 -5.41 -0.92 11.83
N SER A 150 -5.59 0.13 11.01
CA SER A 150 -6.87 0.43 10.36
C SER A 150 -7.34 -0.71 9.46
N ASP A 151 -6.45 -1.26 8.61
CA ASP A 151 -6.77 -2.42 7.77
C ASP A 151 -7.26 -3.62 8.60
N LEU A 152 -6.62 -3.88 9.75
CA LEU A 152 -6.97 -5.01 10.60
C LEU A 152 -8.25 -4.79 11.42
N GLU A 153 -8.54 -3.55 11.81
CA GLU A 153 -9.77 -3.19 12.53
C GLU A 153 -11.00 -3.27 11.59
N GLU A 154 -10.86 -2.86 10.34
CA GLU A 154 -11.92 -2.97 9.32
C GLU A 154 -12.36 -4.43 9.08
N ASP A 155 -11.41 -5.36 9.06
CA ASP A 155 -11.70 -6.79 8.87
C ASP A 155 -12.55 -7.37 10.03
N LEU A 156 -12.36 -6.88 11.27
CA LEU A 156 -13.07 -7.37 12.47
C LEU A 156 -14.54 -6.89 12.53
N ASP A 157 -14.81 -5.67 12.06
CA ASP A 157 -16.17 -5.11 12.06
C ASP A 157 -17.09 -5.81 11.05
N GLU A 158 -16.55 -6.31 9.95
CA GLU A 158 -17.32 -7.01 8.91
C GLU A 158 -17.79 -8.41 9.37
N ASP A 159 -16.95 -9.14 10.11
CA ASP A 159 -17.33 -10.44 10.66
C ASP A 159 -18.47 -10.31 11.70
N GLN A 160 -18.47 -9.24 12.50
CA GLN A 160 -19.56 -8.98 13.44
C GLN A 160 -20.88 -8.68 12.71
N LYS A 161 -20.86 -7.87 11.64
CA LYS A 161 -22.08 -7.55 10.86
C LYS A 161 -22.69 -8.77 10.19
N THR A 162 -21.87 -9.66 9.62
CA THR A 162 -22.38 -10.86 8.95
C THR A 162 -23.03 -11.84 9.92
N SER A 163 -22.52 -11.96 11.15
CA SER A 163 -23.12 -12.80 12.19
C SER A 163 -24.48 -12.28 12.69
N ALA A 164 -24.67 -10.96 12.79
CA ALA A 164 -25.92 -10.38 13.29
C ALA A 164 -27.08 -10.44 12.28
N SER A 165 -26.79 -10.46 10.97
CA SER A 165 -27.84 -10.48 9.93
C SER A 165 -28.42 -11.88 9.65
N GLY A 166 -27.78 -12.96 10.12
CA GLY A 166 -28.18 -14.35 9.83
C GLY A 166 -29.22 -14.96 10.79
N GLY A 167 -29.54 -14.30 11.91
CA GLY A 167 -30.42 -14.86 12.97
C GLY A 167 -31.92 -14.66 12.79
N GLY A 168 -32.38 -14.07 11.69
CA GLY A 168 -33.78 -13.62 11.51
C GLY A 168 -34.77 -14.67 10.99
N ALA A 169 -34.37 -15.92 10.75
CA ALA A 169 -35.25 -16.98 10.26
C ALA A 169 -35.30 -18.18 11.23
N SER A 170 -35.57 -17.91 12.51
CA SER A 170 -36.06 -18.97 13.40
C SER A 170 -37.56 -19.11 13.18
N THR A 171 -37.92 -20.21 12.51
CA THR A 171 -39.25 -20.78 12.44
C THR A 171 -39.98 -20.69 13.78
N THR A 172 -41.11 -19.99 13.78
CA THR A 172 -42.16 -20.14 14.80
C THR A 172 -42.78 -21.52 14.64
N GLU A 173 -42.17 -22.56 15.22
CA GLU A 173 -42.91 -23.78 15.56
C GLU A 173 -43.53 -23.60 16.94
N ALA A 174 -44.86 -23.53 16.92
CA ALA A 174 -45.70 -23.54 18.09
C ALA A 174 -45.55 -24.87 18.82
N VAL A 175 -45.00 -24.84 20.04
CA VAL A 175 -45.21 -25.90 21.03
C VAL A 175 -45.79 -25.26 22.29
N THR A 176 -47.12 -25.36 22.37
CA THR A 176 -47.87 -25.30 23.62
C THR A 176 -47.51 -26.50 24.51
N ALA A 177 -47.12 -26.29 25.77
CA ALA A 177 -47.72 -26.91 26.95
C ALA A 177 -46.87 -26.78 28.23
N ALA A 178 -47.57 -26.41 29.31
CA ALA A 178 -47.45 -26.91 30.69
C ALA A 178 -46.26 -26.50 31.59
N ALA A 179 -46.53 -25.45 32.40
CA ALA A 179 -46.75 -25.49 33.86
C ALA A 179 -45.70 -26.02 34.86
N ALA A 180 -45.77 -25.40 36.05
CA ALA A 180 -45.04 -25.62 37.33
C ALA A 180 -43.63 -25.02 37.38
N GLY A 181 -43.21 -24.24 38.38
CA GLY A 181 -43.75 -23.91 39.70
C GLY A 181 -42.56 -23.70 40.66
N GLY A 182 -42.67 -22.74 41.59
CA GLY A 182 -41.70 -22.48 42.67
C GLY A 182 -40.55 -21.55 42.27
N ASP A 183 -39.93 -20.76 43.16
CA ASP A 183 -40.01 -20.68 44.61
C ASP A 183 -39.25 -19.41 45.05
N GLU A 184 -39.54 -18.95 46.26
CA GLU A 184 -39.12 -17.71 46.91
C GLU A 184 -37.63 -17.67 47.31
N SER A 185 -37.06 -16.46 47.45
CA SER A 185 -36.06 -16.01 48.47
C SER A 185 -35.34 -14.76 47.93
N ASP A 186 -35.61 -13.58 48.50
CA ASP A 186 -35.09 -13.01 49.75
C ASP A 186 -33.73 -12.33 49.60
N GLY A 187 -33.78 -11.00 49.74
CA GLY A 187 -32.90 -10.21 50.61
C GLY A 187 -31.43 -10.08 50.25
N ASN A 188 -31.02 -8.87 49.86
CA ASN A 188 -29.84 -8.28 50.50
C ASN A 188 -29.84 -6.74 50.35
N ASP A 189 -30.32 -6.08 51.40
CA ASP A 189 -30.14 -4.65 51.65
C ASP A 189 -28.75 -4.42 52.25
N GLY A 190 -27.90 -3.68 51.55
CA GLY A 190 -26.58 -3.27 52.01
C GLY A 190 -26.54 -1.76 52.23
N GLU A 191 -26.99 -1.34 53.41
CA GLU A 191 -26.81 0.02 53.94
C GLU A 191 -25.34 0.28 54.27
N GLY A 192 -24.87 1.48 53.92
CA GLY A 192 -23.53 1.98 54.25
C GLY A 192 -23.59 3.46 54.54
N GLU A 193 -23.98 3.80 55.77
CA GLU A 193 -23.64 5.04 56.47
C GLU A 193 -22.10 5.17 56.49
N GLY A 194 -21.45 6.31 56.29
CA GLY A 194 -21.67 7.64 56.85
C GLY A 194 -20.27 8.21 57.10
N GLU A 195 -20.02 9.46 56.72
CA GLU A 195 -19.13 10.33 57.49
C GLU A 195 -19.35 11.79 57.10
N ARG A 196 -19.57 12.57 58.16
CA ARG A 196 -20.11 13.92 58.20
C ARG A 196 -19.05 14.76 58.91
N ALA A 197 -18.51 15.76 58.21
CA ALA A 197 -17.74 16.87 58.75
C ALA A 197 -17.60 17.90 57.62
N GLU A 198 -17.74 19.21 57.76
CA GLU A 198 -18.11 20.09 58.86
C GLU A 198 -18.63 21.38 58.19
N GLU A 199 -19.65 21.99 58.79
CA GLU A 199 -20.11 23.33 58.46
C GLU A 199 -19.10 24.37 58.95
N GLY A 200 -18.65 25.24 58.05
CA GLY A 200 -17.92 26.46 58.37
C GLY A 200 -18.32 27.52 57.35
N GLY A 201 -19.22 28.42 57.76
CA GLY A 201 -19.66 29.55 56.96
C GLY A 201 -18.55 30.58 56.75
N ASP A 202 -18.67 31.34 55.67
CA ASP A 202 -18.37 32.77 55.68
C ASP A 202 -18.98 33.42 54.43
N ASP A 203 -19.75 34.46 54.70
CA ASP A 203 -20.34 35.36 53.74
C ASP A 203 -19.27 35.98 52.84
N ASN A 204 -19.29 35.68 51.54
CA ASN A 204 -18.53 36.47 50.59
C ASN A 204 -19.30 36.69 49.29
N ALA A 205 -19.67 37.96 49.10
CA ALA A 205 -20.21 38.53 47.88
C ALA A 205 -19.18 38.40 46.73
N GLY A 206 -19.15 37.23 46.09
CA GLY A 206 -18.23 36.93 44.99
C GLY A 206 -18.98 36.89 43.66
N GLY A 207 -18.82 37.93 42.85
CA GLY A 207 -19.36 38.00 41.49
C GLY A 207 -19.04 36.73 40.70
N GLN A 208 -20.07 36.14 40.09
CA GLN A 208 -19.97 35.01 39.18
C GLN A 208 -19.17 35.41 37.92
N THR A 209 -17.85 35.52 38.05
CA THR A 209 -16.97 35.52 36.89
C THR A 209 -17.02 34.11 36.32
N LYS A 210 -17.85 33.96 35.28
CA LYS A 210 -17.99 32.77 34.44
C LYS A 210 -16.57 32.31 34.06
N ARG A 211 -16.01 31.35 34.81
CA ARG A 211 -14.65 30.86 34.57
C ARG A 211 -14.62 30.37 33.13
N PRO A 212 -13.70 30.88 32.28
CA PRO A 212 -13.60 30.44 30.90
C PRO A 212 -13.42 28.92 30.94
N ARG A 213 -14.34 28.20 30.27
CA ARG A 213 -14.26 26.75 30.11
C ARG A 213 -12.85 26.45 29.61
N ARG A 214 -12.01 25.86 30.46
CA ARG A 214 -10.69 25.39 30.05
C ARG A 214 -10.95 24.40 28.91
N ASN A 215 -10.44 24.72 27.72
CA ASN A 215 -10.47 23.78 26.61
C ASN A 215 -9.85 22.46 27.11
N PRO A 216 -10.47 21.30 26.81
CA PRO A 216 -9.86 20.02 27.15
C PRO A 216 -8.45 20.00 26.54
N PRO A 217 -7.45 19.45 27.26
CA PRO A 217 -6.11 19.33 26.71
C PRO A 217 -6.19 18.55 25.38
N PRO A 218 -5.38 18.93 24.38
CA PRO A 218 -5.35 18.20 23.12
C PRO A 218 -5.07 16.71 23.39
N PRO A 219 -5.72 15.79 22.65
CA PRO A 219 -5.50 14.36 22.82
C PRO A 219 -4.00 14.06 22.66
N ARG A 220 -3.45 13.29 23.60
CA ARG A 220 -2.05 12.86 23.54
C ARG A 220 -1.88 11.98 22.31
N LEU A 221 -0.86 12.26 21.51
CA LEU A 221 -0.49 11.37 20.41
C LEU A 221 0.00 10.04 21.00
N PRO A 222 -0.39 8.91 20.40
CA PRO A 222 0.03 7.61 20.89
C PRO A 222 1.55 7.49 20.82
N THR A 223 2.14 6.89 21.85
CA THR A 223 3.58 6.63 21.86
C THR A 223 3.96 5.57 20.81
N GLU A 224 5.23 5.52 20.39
CA GLU A 224 5.73 4.48 19.48
C GLU A 224 5.42 3.06 19.97
N ASN A 225 5.52 2.84 21.30
CA ASN A 225 5.26 1.56 21.92
C ASN A 225 3.77 1.22 21.91
N GLU A 226 2.91 2.22 22.07
CA GLU A 226 1.46 2.03 21.94
C GLU A 226 1.08 1.66 20.51
N LEU A 227 1.67 2.30 19.49
CA LEU A 227 1.40 1.95 18.09
C LEU A 227 1.86 0.52 17.76
N ILE A 228 3.09 0.16 18.14
CA ILE A 228 3.61 -1.20 17.90
C ILE A 228 2.77 -2.23 18.67
N SER A 229 2.48 -1.99 19.95
CA SER A 229 1.67 -2.89 20.77
C SER A 229 0.26 -3.05 20.19
N LYS A 230 -0.36 -1.96 19.74
CA LYS A 230 -1.68 -2.00 19.12
C LYS A 230 -1.66 -2.80 17.82
N ALA A 231 -0.69 -2.56 16.93
CA ALA A 231 -0.53 -3.32 15.70
C ALA A 231 -0.30 -4.82 15.97
N CYS A 232 0.52 -5.17 16.95
CA CYS A 232 0.73 -6.56 17.37
C CYS A 232 -0.56 -7.20 17.90
N SER A 233 -1.33 -6.50 18.73
CA SER A 233 -2.61 -6.99 19.26
C SER A 233 -3.66 -7.18 18.16
N SER A 234 -3.85 -6.20 17.28
CA SER A 234 -4.76 -6.29 16.13
C SER A 234 -4.36 -7.43 15.19
N LEU A 235 -3.06 -7.62 14.96
CA LEU A 235 -2.61 -8.70 14.09
C LEU A 235 -2.84 -10.06 14.75
N ARG A 236 -2.60 -10.20 16.06
CA ARG A 236 -2.91 -11.43 16.81
C ARG A 236 -4.39 -11.79 16.77
N SER A 237 -5.31 -10.82 16.83
CA SER A 237 -6.75 -11.10 16.78
C SER A 237 -7.22 -11.58 15.40
N THR A 238 -6.55 -11.15 14.32
CA THR A 238 -6.88 -11.62 12.95
C THR A 238 -6.26 -12.97 12.58
N LEU A 239 -5.19 -13.38 13.27
CA LEU A 239 -4.51 -14.63 12.99
C LEU A 239 -5.18 -15.79 13.71
N HIS A 240 -5.42 -16.89 12.99
CA HIS A 240 -5.95 -18.11 13.59
C HIS A 240 -5.02 -18.62 14.72
N PRO A 241 -5.53 -19.05 15.89
CA PRO A 241 -4.70 -19.48 17.02
C PRO A 241 -3.64 -20.54 16.66
N ASN A 242 -4.03 -21.53 15.83
CA ASN A 242 -3.12 -22.57 15.35
C ASN A 242 -1.95 -22.05 14.50
N PHE A 243 -2.11 -20.89 13.86
CA PHE A 243 -1.04 -20.28 13.07
C PHE A 243 0.09 -19.76 13.95
N LEU A 244 -0.14 -19.42 15.23
CA LEU A 244 0.92 -18.92 16.11
C LEU A 244 1.67 -20.03 16.85
N SER A 245 1.15 -21.26 16.84
CA SER A 245 1.73 -22.38 17.58
C SER A 245 2.82 -23.14 16.83
N SER A 246 2.99 -22.92 15.51
CA SER A 246 4.01 -23.64 14.75
C SER A 246 5.40 -23.02 14.96
N PRO A 247 6.44 -23.83 15.21
CA PRO A 247 7.81 -23.34 15.43
C PRO A 247 8.43 -22.68 14.19
N SER A 248 7.82 -22.86 13.01
CA SER A 248 8.26 -22.20 11.77
C SER A 248 7.59 -20.84 11.55
N THR A 249 6.73 -20.40 12.46
CA THR A 249 5.93 -19.19 12.26
C THR A 249 6.76 -17.96 12.57
N PRO A 250 6.72 -16.94 11.70
CA PRO A 250 7.37 -15.67 11.98
C PRO A 250 6.85 -15.08 13.29
N SER A 251 7.74 -14.44 14.05
CA SER A 251 7.33 -13.74 15.28
C SER A 251 6.32 -12.62 14.96
N ILE A 252 5.53 -12.17 15.96
CA ILE A 252 4.50 -11.17 15.70
C ILE A 252 5.10 -9.86 15.18
N HIS A 253 6.23 -9.41 15.73
CA HIS A 253 6.92 -8.21 15.27
C HIS A 253 7.48 -8.40 13.86
N GLN A 254 7.96 -9.60 13.52
CA GLN A 254 8.37 -9.92 12.16
C GLN A 254 7.18 -9.87 11.18
N LEU A 255 5.99 -10.32 11.58
CA LEU A 255 4.77 -10.22 10.77
C LEU A 255 4.32 -8.76 10.59
N VAL A 256 4.40 -7.94 11.63
CA VAL A 256 4.14 -6.49 11.56
C VAL A 256 5.12 -5.83 10.59
N PHE A 257 6.41 -6.05 10.75
CA PHE A 257 7.45 -5.54 9.84
C PHE A 257 7.19 -5.95 8.39
N ARG A 258 6.95 -7.24 8.13
CA ARG A 258 6.66 -7.75 6.78
C ARG A 258 5.39 -7.13 6.20
N SER A 259 4.35 -6.95 7.01
CA SER A 259 3.10 -6.33 6.58
C SER A 259 3.32 -4.87 6.18
N ILE A 260 4.04 -4.08 7.00
CA ILE A 260 4.37 -2.69 6.67
C ILE A 260 5.25 -2.62 5.41
N VAL A 261 6.30 -3.43 5.32
CA VAL A 261 7.17 -3.42 4.14
C VAL A 261 6.41 -3.78 2.87
N SER A 262 5.56 -4.80 2.91
CA SER A 262 4.87 -5.30 1.71
C SER A 262 3.63 -4.51 1.31
N ARG A 263 2.94 -3.86 2.25
CA ARG A 263 1.69 -3.12 1.99
C ARG A 263 1.90 -1.62 1.94
N HIS A 264 2.86 -1.10 2.70
CA HIS A 264 3.08 0.33 2.86
C HIS A 264 4.35 0.80 2.14
N LEU A 265 5.52 0.24 2.48
CA LEU A 265 6.79 0.79 2.00
C LEU A 265 7.10 0.41 0.55
N ARG A 266 6.84 -0.84 0.17
CA ARG A 266 7.09 -1.34 -1.18
C ARG A 266 5.77 -1.59 -1.90
N MET A 267 5.77 -1.26 -3.18
CA MET A 267 4.67 -1.53 -4.09
C MET A 267 5.21 -2.25 -5.32
N THR A 268 4.45 -3.21 -5.84
CA THR A 268 4.67 -3.75 -7.19
C THR A 268 3.41 -3.48 -8.00
N SER A 269 3.56 -2.73 -9.08
CA SER A 269 2.41 -2.25 -9.86
C SER A 269 2.82 -1.98 -11.31
N PRO A 270 1.90 -2.01 -12.29
CA PRO A 270 2.18 -1.52 -13.63
C PRO A 270 2.61 -0.05 -13.62
N VAL A 271 3.44 0.31 -14.61
CA VAL A 271 4.02 1.63 -14.76
C VAL A 271 3.44 2.33 -15.98
N PHE A 272 2.84 3.48 -15.75
CA PHE A 272 2.63 4.48 -16.79
C PHE A 272 3.82 5.43 -16.80
N TYR A 273 4.34 5.76 -17.98
CA TYR A 273 5.40 6.76 -18.07
C TYR A 273 5.11 7.74 -19.19
N MET A 274 5.33 9.02 -18.92
CA MET A 274 5.15 10.09 -19.88
C MET A 274 5.97 11.30 -19.42
N PRO A 275 6.66 12.00 -20.34
CA PRO A 275 7.29 13.28 -20.03
C PRO A 275 6.26 14.27 -19.47
N GLY A 276 6.50 14.76 -18.26
CA GLY A 276 5.58 15.67 -17.59
C GLY A 276 6.12 16.18 -16.27
N THR A 277 5.40 17.13 -15.68
CA THR A 277 5.54 17.48 -14.27
C THR A 277 4.22 17.16 -13.58
N VAL A 278 4.31 16.43 -12.47
CA VAL A 278 3.16 16.11 -11.62
C VAL A 278 3.48 16.50 -10.19
N ARG A 279 2.51 17.11 -9.52
CA ARG A 279 2.64 17.60 -8.14
C ARG A 279 1.78 16.76 -7.22
N LEU A 280 2.27 16.47 -6.01
CA LEU A 280 1.48 15.73 -5.05
C LEU A 280 0.15 16.46 -4.75
N GLY A 281 -0.92 15.69 -4.64
CA GLY A 281 -2.28 16.17 -4.34
C GLY A 281 -2.97 16.94 -5.47
N HIS A 282 -2.31 17.18 -6.61
CA HIS A 282 -2.92 17.90 -7.73
C HIS A 282 -3.50 16.93 -8.76
N GLU A 283 -4.79 17.05 -9.04
CA GLU A 283 -5.47 16.21 -10.02
C GLU A 283 -5.01 16.55 -11.45
N PHE A 284 -4.82 15.52 -12.27
CA PHE A 284 -4.56 15.66 -13.69
C PHE A 284 -5.27 14.55 -14.49
N GLY A 285 -5.63 14.85 -15.73
CA GLY A 285 -6.35 13.93 -16.62
C GLY A 285 -5.42 13.31 -17.67
N LEU A 286 -5.59 12.02 -17.94
CA LEU A 286 -4.91 11.30 -19.02
C LEU A 286 -5.93 10.55 -19.88
N HIS A 287 -5.64 10.45 -21.18
CA HIS A 287 -6.39 9.63 -22.12
C HIS A 287 -5.56 8.39 -22.50
N PHE A 288 -5.96 7.22 -22.02
CA PHE A 288 -5.29 5.95 -22.29
C PHE A 288 -5.88 5.30 -23.54
N PHE A 289 -5.17 5.42 -24.66
CA PHE A 289 -5.56 4.81 -25.93
C PHE A 289 -4.59 3.72 -26.39
N GLU A 290 -3.35 3.68 -25.89
CA GLU A 290 -2.40 2.62 -26.27
C GLU A 290 -2.78 1.27 -25.64
N PRO A 291 -2.69 0.14 -26.37
CA PRO A 291 -3.11 -1.17 -25.87
C PRO A 291 -2.53 -1.55 -24.49
N ARG A 292 -1.25 -1.25 -24.24
CA ARG A 292 -0.60 -1.51 -22.94
C ARG A 292 -1.23 -0.73 -21.79
N TYR A 293 -1.64 0.52 -22.01
CA TYR A 293 -2.26 1.35 -20.97
C TYR A 293 -3.75 1.08 -20.79
N ARG A 294 -4.44 0.61 -21.85
CA ARG A 294 -5.78 0.02 -21.73
C ARG A 294 -5.75 -1.20 -20.81
N ALA A 295 -4.78 -2.10 -21.00
CA ALA A 295 -4.58 -3.26 -20.14
C ALA A 295 -4.25 -2.85 -18.68
N LEU A 296 -3.37 -1.87 -18.50
CA LEU A 296 -3.02 -1.31 -17.18
C LEU A 296 -4.27 -0.86 -16.42
N ILE A 297 -5.07 0.03 -17.01
CA ILE A 297 -6.23 0.59 -16.29
C ILE A 297 -7.33 -0.43 -16.08
N ALA A 298 -7.55 -1.34 -17.04
CA ALA A 298 -8.50 -2.43 -16.88
C ALA A 298 -8.14 -3.35 -15.70
N GLU A 299 -6.86 -3.65 -15.52
CA GLU A 299 -6.36 -4.45 -14.39
C GLU A 299 -6.51 -3.71 -13.06
N VAL A 300 -6.08 -2.44 -13.00
CA VAL A 300 -6.15 -1.61 -11.80
C VAL A 300 -7.59 -1.41 -11.34
N MET A 301 -8.54 -1.24 -12.27
CA MET A 301 -9.96 -1.05 -11.98
C MET A 301 -10.74 -2.36 -11.79
N MET A 302 -10.14 -3.52 -12.07
CA MET A 302 -10.81 -4.83 -12.01
C MET A 302 -11.45 -5.14 -10.64
N PRO A 303 -10.82 -4.81 -9.48
CA PRO A 303 -11.41 -5.08 -8.18
C PRO A 303 -12.61 -4.17 -7.83
N TYR A 304 -12.80 -3.07 -8.57
CA TYR A 304 -13.76 -2.02 -8.24
C TYR A 304 -15.09 -2.18 -9.00
N PRO A 305 -16.23 -1.74 -8.42
CA PRO A 305 -17.55 -1.77 -9.05
C PRO A 305 -17.59 -1.12 -10.44
N GLU A 306 -18.44 -1.65 -11.32
CA GLU A 306 -18.51 -1.23 -12.72
C GLU A 306 -18.87 0.26 -12.89
N ARG A 307 -19.71 0.81 -12.02
CA ARG A 307 -20.09 2.23 -12.02
C ARG A 307 -18.89 3.18 -12.00
N PHE A 308 -17.81 2.83 -11.29
CA PHE A 308 -16.57 3.61 -11.23
C PHE A 308 -15.73 3.53 -12.51
N ARG A 309 -16.01 2.55 -13.39
CA ARG A 309 -15.44 2.44 -14.74
C ARG A 309 -16.26 3.22 -15.77
N HIS A 310 -17.45 3.70 -15.41
CA HIS A 310 -18.34 4.49 -16.26
C HIS A 310 -18.29 6.00 -15.95
N GLY A 311 -17.26 6.43 -15.22
CA GLY A 311 -17.01 7.85 -14.92
C GLY A 311 -17.55 8.34 -13.59
N GLU A 312 -18.20 7.48 -12.78
CA GLU A 312 -18.60 7.89 -11.44
C GLU A 312 -17.38 8.17 -10.55
N PRO A 313 -17.39 9.26 -9.75
CA PRO A 313 -16.31 9.53 -8.80
C PRO A 313 -16.17 8.41 -7.77
N ILE A 314 -14.93 7.97 -7.55
CA ILE A 314 -14.62 7.02 -6.48
C ILE A 314 -14.66 7.81 -5.17
N SER A 315 -15.56 7.44 -4.26
CA SER A 315 -15.70 8.09 -2.96
C SER A 315 -15.35 7.11 -1.85
N LEU A 316 -14.31 7.42 -1.07
CA LEU A 316 -13.89 6.57 0.05
C LEU A 316 -14.89 6.55 1.22
N LEU A 317 -15.81 7.53 1.25
CA LEU A 317 -16.73 7.73 2.36
C LEU A 317 -18.00 6.85 2.31
N GLY A 318 -18.15 6.00 1.28
CA GLY A 318 -19.47 5.49 0.87
C GLY A 318 -19.89 4.10 1.35
N ASN A 319 -19.04 3.29 1.98
CA ASN A 319 -19.43 1.90 2.31
C ASN A 319 -20.36 1.74 3.52
N ARG A 320 -20.78 2.84 4.17
CA ARG A 320 -21.67 2.77 5.34
C ARG A 320 -23.15 3.02 5.03
N GLU A 321 -23.51 3.40 3.81
CA GLU A 321 -24.87 3.88 3.49
C GLU A 321 -25.48 3.26 2.21
N VAL A 322 -25.62 1.93 2.11
CA VAL A 322 -26.66 1.34 1.23
C VAL A 322 -27.28 0.09 1.87
N GLY A 323 -27.62 0.18 3.16
CA GLY A 323 -28.56 -0.73 3.82
C GLY A 323 -30.01 -0.22 3.79
N GLY A 324 -30.30 0.76 2.93
CA GLY A 324 -31.63 1.33 2.76
C GLY A 324 -32.57 0.39 2.03
N SER A 325 -33.14 -0.56 2.79
CA SER A 325 -34.48 -1.13 2.64
C SER A 325 -35.19 -0.84 1.31
N THR A 326 -34.97 -1.67 0.30
CA THR A 326 -35.98 -1.89 -0.75
C THR A 326 -37.10 -2.76 -0.20
N THR A 327 -37.86 -2.22 0.76
CA THR A 327 -39.24 -2.63 1.02
C THR A 327 -40.10 -2.00 -0.07
N GLY A 328 -40.24 -2.70 -1.19
CA GLY A 328 -41.13 -2.34 -2.28
C GLY A 328 -41.63 -3.62 -2.94
N GLY A 329 -42.75 -4.14 -2.45
CA GLY A 329 -43.35 -5.39 -2.90
C GLY A 329 -43.71 -5.38 -4.38
N GLY A 330 -43.54 -6.54 -5.02
CA GLY A 330 -43.88 -6.76 -6.43
C GLY A 330 -43.80 -8.22 -6.84
N ARG A 331 -44.81 -8.98 -6.39
CA ARG A 331 -45.34 -10.27 -6.90
C ARG A 331 -44.70 -10.96 -8.13
N GLN A 332 -44.48 -12.27 -7.92
CA GLN A 332 -44.82 -13.45 -8.75
C GLN A 332 -44.32 -13.55 -10.21
N GLY A 333 -43.49 -14.57 -10.43
CA GLY A 333 -43.27 -15.22 -11.72
C GLY A 333 -42.44 -16.49 -11.56
N GLU A 334 -43.08 -17.65 -11.61
CA GLU A 334 -42.53 -19.00 -11.46
C GLU A 334 -41.70 -19.46 -12.67
N GLY A 335 -40.72 -20.34 -12.42
CA GLY A 335 -40.31 -21.39 -13.37
C GLY A 335 -38.92 -21.26 -14.00
N GLY A 336 -37.97 -22.09 -13.59
CA GLY A 336 -36.71 -22.28 -14.32
C GLY A 336 -35.64 -23.04 -13.55
N GLU A 337 -35.67 -24.37 -13.67
CA GLU A 337 -34.73 -25.34 -13.07
C GLU A 337 -33.29 -25.24 -13.61
N GLY A 338 -32.33 -25.56 -12.73
CA GLY A 338 -31.28 -26.54 -13.03
C GLY A 338 -29.96 -26.03 -13.65
N GLY A 339 -28.97 -25.74 -12.80
CA GLY A 339 -27.59 -25.57 -13.24
C GLY A 339 -26.59 -25.56 -12.10
N ARG A 340 -26.22 -26.75 -11.60
CA ARG A 340 -25.15 -26.96 -10.61
C ARG A 340 -23.79 -26.67 -11.27
N HIS A 341 -23.09 -25.62 -10.84
CA HIS A 341 -21.70 -25.38 -11.18
C HIS A 341 -20.88 -25.24 -9.90
N ASP A 342 -20.34 -26.38 -9.45
CA ASP A 342 -19.34 -26.45 -8.38
C ASP A 342 -17.97 -26.12 -8.98
N GLY A 343 -17.58 -24.85 -8.88
CA GLY A 343 -16.26 -24.35 -9.28
C GLY A 343 -15.52 -23.71 -8.11
N HIS A 344 -15.00 -24.53 -7.19
CA HIS A 344 -14.15 -24.09 -6.08
C HIS A 344 -12.75 -23.66 -6.58
N GLY A 345 -12.67 -22.43 -7.10
CA GLY A 345 -11.42 -21.70 -7.30
C GLY A 345 -11.18 -20.74 -6.14
N HIS A 346 -10.76 -21.24 -4.97
CA HIS A 346 -10.26 -20.39 -3.88
C HIS A 346 -8.87 -19.84 -4.23
N GLY A 347 -8.81 -18.99 -5.26
CA GLY A 347 -7.78 -17.97 -5.32
C GLY A 347 -8.04 -17.06 -4.12
N HIS A 348 -7.09 -16.99 -3.20
CA HIS A 348 -7.04 -15.94 -2.18
C HIS A 348 -6.95 -14.58 -2.88
N ARG A 349 -8.06 -14.12 -3.45
CA ARG A 349 -8.31 -12.73 -3.81
C ARG A 349 -8.26 -12.01 -2.48
N ARG A 350 -7.07 -11.49 -2.16
CA ARG A 350 -6.89 -10.54 -1.07
C ARG A 350 -7.99 -9.51 -1.25
N ARG A 351 -8.96 -9.49 -0.34
CA ARG A 351 -9.90 -8.37 -0.22
C ARG A 351 -9.00 -7.18 0.03
N ASN A 352 -8.85 -6.33 -0.98
CA ASN A 352 -8.27 -5.02 -0.76
C ASN A 352 -9.21 -4.34 0.24
N SER A 353 -8.69 -3.87 1.37
CA SER A 353 -9.45 -3.00 2.27
C SER A 353 -10.08 -1.93 1.39
N ASN A 354 -11.41 -1.88 1.42
CA ASN A 354 -12.26 -1.28 0.38
C ASN A 354 -12.22 0.27 0.43
N THR A 355 -11.18 0.80 1.07
CA THR A 355 -10.95 2.19 1.47
C THR A 355 -9.77 2.82 0.73
N GLN A 356 -9.12 2.10 -0.18
CA GLN A 356 -8.03 2.64 -0.99
C GLN A 356 -8.47 2.87 -2.43
N PHE A 357 -8.07 4.02 -2.98
CA PHE A 357 -8.21 4.30 -4.40
C PHE A 357 -7.39 3.29 -5.23
N PRO A 358 -7.89 2.91 -6.43
CA PRO A 358 -7.07 2.15 -7.37
C PRO A 358 -5.78 2.92 -7.65
N SER A 359 -4.63 2.26 -7.62
CA SER A 359 -3.34 2.96 -7.73
C SER A 359 -2.32 2.22 -8.59
N PHE A 360 -1.46 3.00 -9.24
CA PHE A 360 -0.35 2.49 -10.05
C PHE A 360 0.83 3.47 -10.02
N ILE A 361 1.95 3.07 -10.64
CA ILE A 361 3.17 3.87 -10.65
C ILE A 361 3.17 4.78 -11.88
N TYR A 362 3.39 6.06 -11.67
CA TYR A 362 3.58 7.08 -12.71
C TYR A 362 5.02 7.58 -12.70
N ALA A 363 5.70 7.50 -13.85
CA ALA A 363 7.07 7.97 -14.01
C ALA A 363 7.16 9.12 -15.03
N ASN A 364 7.79 10.22 -14.63
CA ASN A 364 7.89 11.44 -15.44
C ASN A 364 8.89 11.34 -16.61
N HIS A 365 9.70 10.29 -16.70
CA HIS A 365 10.82 10.23 -17.63
C HIS A 365 11.07 8.80 -18.14
N ALA A 366 11.66 8.72 -19.34
CA ALA A 366 12.24 7.53 -19.92
C ALA A 366 13.73 7.78 -20.20
N PRO A 367 14.59 6.75 -20.20
CA PRO A 367 14.29 5.34 -19.95
C PRO A 367 14.04 5.04 -18.46
N LEU A 368 13.15 4.08 -18.18
CA LEU A 368 12.91 3.60 -16.82
C LEU A 368 14.07 2.71 -16.36
N ARG A 369 14.72 3.08 -15.27
CA ARG A 369 15.84 2.33 -14.67
C ARG A 369 15.66 2.21 -13.16
N GLU A 370 16.41 1.32 -12.53
CA GLU A 370 16.53 1.30 -11.06
C GLU A 370 17.08 2.65 -10.57
N GLY A 371 16.58 3.13 -9.43
CA GLY A 371 16.88 4.47 -8.91
C GLY A 371 16.02 5.60 -9.52
N THR A 372 15.25 5.34 -10.58
CA THR A 372 14.42 6.40 -11.20
C THR A 372 13.36 6.91 -10.21
N PRO A 373 13.24 8.23 -10.00
CA PRO A 373 12.17 8.80 -9.20
C PRO A 373 10.82 8.70 -9.95
N ALA A 374 9.78 8.30 -9.22
CA ALA A 374 8.42 8.17 -9.71
C ALA A 374 7.43 8.58 -8.61
N CYS A 375 6.14 8.52 -8.91
CA CYS A 375 5.10 8.66 -7.90
C CYS A 375 4.06 7.55 -8.00
N ILE A 376 3.41 7.25 -6.88
CA ILE A 376 2.16 6.50 -6.87
C ILE A 376 1.04 7.48 -7.18
N VAL A 377 0.21 7.15 -8.15
CA VAL A 377 -0.99 7.90 -8.50
C VAL A 377 -2.23 7.10 -8.10
N GLU A 378 -3.22 7.80 -7.56
CA GLU A 378 -4.51 7.28 -7.18
C GLU A 378 -5.55 7.68 -8.24
N VAL A 379 -6.38 6.73 -8.67
CA VAL A 379 -7.45 6.93 -9.66
C VAL A 379 -8.68 7.46 -8.93
N HIS A 380 -9.06 8.70 -9.18
CA HIS A 380 -10.23 9.33 -8.57
C HIS A 380 -11.48 9.21 -9.43
N ARG A 381 -11.30 9.18 -10.76
CA ARG A 381 -12.38 8.99 -11.74
C ARG A 381 -11.84 8.25 -12.95
N CYS A 382 -12.61 7.29 -13.47
CA CYS A 382 -12.23 6.53 -14.65
C CYS A 382 -13.46 6.29 -15.54
N ARG A 383 -13.33 6.58 -16.83
CA ARG A 383 -14.33 6.23 -17.84
C ARG A 383 -13.68 5.36 -18.91
N ILE A 384 -13.94 4.07 -18.86
CA ILE A 384 -13.52 3.10 -19.88
C ILE A 384 -14.58 3.07 -20.98
N HIS A 385 -14.16 3.39 -22.21
CA HIS A 385 -14.99 3.42 -23.40
C HIS A 385 -15.19 2.01 -23.97
N PRO A 386 -16.20 1.80 -24.85
CA PRO A 386 -16.45 0.48 -25.44
C PRO A 386 -15.29 -0.09 -26.27
N ASP A 387 -14.41 0.76 -26.80
CA ASP A 387 -13.21 0.32 -27.52
C ASP A 387 -12.07 -0.08 -26.55
N GLY A 388 -12.24 0.14 -25.25
CA GLY A 388 -11.25 -0.08 -24.21
C GLY A 388 -10.33 1.10 -23.95
N ALA A 389 -10.44 2.21 -24.70
CA ALA A 389 -9.76 3.45 -24.32
C ALA A 389 -10.32 3.95 -22.98
N ALA A 390 -9.58 4.79 -22.25
CA ALA A 390 -10.07 5.31 -20.99
C ALA A 390 -9.67 6.77 -20.74
N ASP A 391 -10.60 7.55 -20.19
CA ASP A 391 -10.31 8.85 -19.58
C ASP A 391 -10.13 8.65 -18.07
N VAL A 392 -8.95 9.00 -17.56
CA VAL A 392 -8.56 8.74 -16.17
C VAL A 392 -8.14 10.05 -15.50
N PHE A 393 -8.71 10.32 -14.34
CA PHE A 393 -8.33 11.45 -13.48
C PHE A 393 -7.55 10.91 -12.29
N LEU A 394 -6.33 11.42 -12.14
CA LEU A 394 -5.30 10.89 -11.28
C LEU A 394 -4.86 11.95 -10.28
N VAL A 395 -4.58 11.52 -9.05
CA VAL A 395 -3.95 12.36 -8.03
C VAL A 395 -2.64 11.69 -7.61
N PRO A 396 -1.46 12.31 -7.83
CA PRO A 396 -0.21 11.81 -7.28
C PRO A 396 -0.28 11.87 -5.76
N SER A 397 -0.16 10.73 -5.09
CA SER A 397 -0.28 10.70 -3.63
C SER A 397 1.08 10.64 -2.94
N ARG A 398 2.06 9.95 -3.53
CA ARG A 398 3.35 9.67 -2.86
C ARG A 398 4.51 9.56 -3.83
N TYR A 399 5.70 9.98 -3.41
CA TYR A 399 6.94 9.75 -4.16
C TYR A 399 7.57 8.40 -3.84
N VAL A 400 8.11 7.77 -4.87
CA VAL A 400 8.77 6.46 -4.79
C VAL A 400 10.04 6.44 -5.65
N THR A 401 10.95 5.53 -5.33
CA THR A 401 12.10 5.18 -6.16
C THR A 401 11.88 3.80 -6.76
N LEU A 402 12.15 3.62 -8.05
CA LEU A 402 12.06 2.30 -8.69
C LEU A 402 13.23 1.41 -8.23
N GLU A 403 12.93 0.31 -7.54
CA GLU A 403 13.94 -0.69 -7.13
C GLU A 403 14.22 -1.70 -8.25
N ARG A 404 13.22 -2.02 -9.07
CA ARG A 404 13.34 -3.00 -10.16
C ARG A 404 12.31 -2.70 -11.23
N VAL A 405 12.70 -2.81 -12.49
CA VAL A 405 11.81 -2.59 -13.65
C VAL A 405 11.89 -3.80 -14.59
N TRP A 406 10.74 -4.27 -15.07
CA TRP A 406 10.68 -5.37 -16.03
C TRP A 406 9.46 -5.25 -16.95
N GLU A 407 9.54 -5.82 -18.14
CA GLU A 407 8.38 -5.97 -19.03
C GLU A 407 7.55 -7.19 -18.60
N ARG A 408 6.23 -7.04 -18.54
CA ARG A 408 5.33 -8.17 -18.23
C ARG A 408 5.20 -9.08 -19.46
N PRO A 409 5.46 -10.40 -19.32
CA PRO A 409 5.27 -11.33 -20.42
C PRO A 409 3.84 -11.30 -20.96
N ASN A 410 3.70 -11.32 -22.28
CA ASN A 410 2.42 -11.38 -23.00
C ASN A 410 1.46 -10.20 -22.73
N ALA A 411 1.97 -9.06 -22.27
CA ALA A 411 1.15 -7.89 -21.95
C ALA A 411 1.37 -6.71 -22.92
N GLY A 412 1.88 -6.98 -24.12
CA GLY A 412 2.03 -5.98 -25.19
C GLY A 412 2.93 -4.80 -24.83
N GLY A 413 4.05 -5.04 -24.13
CA GLY A 413 4.97 -3.99 -23.71
C GLY A 413 4.56 -3.25 -22.43
N LEU A 414 3.62 -3.78 -21.65
CA LEU A 414 3.30 -3.24 -20.33
C LEU A 414 4.49 -3.41 -19.38
N ILE A 415 5.00 -2.29 -18.88
CA ILE A 415 6.09 -2.27 -17.91
C ILE A 415 5.52 -2.43 -16.50
N MET A 416 6.20 -3.24 -15.71
CA MET A 416 5.98 -3.40 -14.28
C MET A 416 7.19 -2.88 -13.53
N ALA A 417 6.97 -2.37 -12.33
CA ALA A 417 8.06 -2.04 -11.44
C ALA A 417 7.76 -2.43 -10.01
N ARG A 418 8.84 -2.72 -9.27
CA ARG A 418 8.85 -2.68 -7.81
C ARG A 418 9.42 -1.33 -7.41
N ALA A 419 8.69 -0.62 -6.57
CA ALA A 419 9.07 0.69 -6.08
C ALA A 419 9.06 0.72 -4.56
N ILE A 420 9.89 1.59 -3.98
CA ILE A 420 9.96 1.85 -2.55
C ILE A 420 9.61 3.31 -2.26
N ARG A 421 8.81 3.57 -1.24
CA ARG A 421 8.49 4.93 -0.79
C ARG A 421 9.75 5.69 -0.41
N MET A 422 9.84 6.93 -0.89
CA MET A 422 10.93 7.83 -0.52
C MET A 422 10.80 8.31 0.92
N LYS A 423 11.94 8.53 1.58
CA LYS A 423 11.99 9.26 2.85
C LYS A 423 11.39 10.67 2.66
N ARG A 424 10.82 11.24 3.73
CA ARG A 424 10.19 12.57 3.70
C ARG A 424 11.12 13.66 3.15
N GLY A 425 12.41 13.63 3.53
CA GLY A 425 13.42 14.56 3.03
C GLY A 425 13.62 14.44 1.51
N ALA A 426 13.85 13.23 1.02
CA ALA A 426 14.02 12.96 -0.41
C ALA A 426 12.79 13.34 -1.24
N GLY A 427 11.58 13.01 -0.75
CA GLY A 427 10.33 13.41 -1.40
C GLY A 427 10.15 14.93 -1.47
N ARG A 428 10.50 15.67 -0.41
CA ARG A 428 10.48 17.13 -0.39
C ARG A 428 11.49 17.73 -1.36
N ALA A 429 12.71 17.20 -1.39
CA ALA A 429 13.74 17.64 -2.33
C ALA A 429 13.30 17.44 -3.79
N LEU A 430 12.62 16.33 -4.07
CA LEU A 430 12.05 16.08 -5.39
C LEU A 430 10.92 17.06 -5.74
N GLU A 431 9.98 17.33 -4.84
CA GLU A 431 8.92 18.34 -5.04
C GLU A 431 9.51 19.72 -5.32
N MET A 432 10.56 20.13 -4.59
CA MET A 432 11.25 21.41 -4.83
C MET A 432 11.87 21.48 -6.23
N ARG A 433 12.53 20.40 -6.68
CA ARG A 433 13.09 20.32 -8.04
C ARG A 433 12.00 20.36 -9.12
N VAL A 434 10.85 19.73 -8.87
CA VAL A 434 9.68 19.79 -9.78
C VAL A 434 9.16 21.22 -9.86
N ALA A 435 8.95 21.87 -8.72
CA ALA A 435 8.47 23.25 -8.65
C ALA A 435 9.43 24.23 -9.34
N GLU A 436 10.74 24.07 -9.17
CA GLU A 436 11.76 24.89 -9.82
C GLU A 436 11.73 24.74 -11.36
N ARG A 437 11.61 23.51 -11.86
CA ARG A 437 11.49 23.25 -13.31
C ARG A 437 10.23 23.89 -13.88
N GLU A 438 9.10 23.82 -13.18
CA GLU A 438 7.87 24.48 -13.59
C GLU A 438 8.01 26.01 -13.61
N ALA A 439 8.62 26.59 -12.57
CA ALA A 439 8.88 28.03 -12.51
C ALA A 439 9.78 28.50 -13.67
N ARG A 440 10.84 27.73 -13.98
CA ARG A 440 11.71 27.99 -15.12
C ARG A 440 10.96 27.92 -16.45
N ARG A 441 10.12 26.89 -16.64
CA ARG A 441 9.30 26.75 -17.86
C ARG A 441 8.34 27.92 -18.03
N ARG A 442 7.63 28.32 -16.97
CA ARG A 442 6.72 29.47 -16.99
C ARG A 442 7.43 30.78 -17.31
N ARG A 443 8.65 30.96 -16.81
CA ARG A 443 9.48 32.13 -17.14
C ARG A 443 9.79 32.19 -18.64
N VAL A 444 10.24 31.08 -19.21
CA VAL A 444 10.53 30.97 -20.65
C VAL A 444 9.28 31.20 -21.51
N GLU A 445 8.13 30.66 -21.08
CA GLU A 445 6.86 30.89 -21.77
C GLU A 445 6.47 32.37 -21.70
N LEU A 446 6.57 33.02 -20.53
CA LEU A 446 6.26 34.44 -20.37
C LEU A 446 7.19 35.33 -21.23
N GLU A 447 8.49 35.06 -21.23
CA GLU A 447 9.48 35.78 -22.07
C GLU A 447 9.15 35.65 -23.57
N ARG A 448 8.69 34.46 -24.00
CA ARG A 448 8.24 34.22 -25.37
C ARG A 448 6.97 35.01 -25.71
N TRP A 449 6.04 35.13 -24.77
CA TRP A 449 4.81 35.93 -24.93
C TRP A 449 5.09 37.43 -24.94
N THR A 450 6.04 37.93 -24.16
CA THR A 450 6.38 39.37 -24.11
C THR A 450 7.24 39.83 -25.29
N SER A 451 7.87 38.91 -26.01
CA SER A 451 8.72 39.21 -27.17
C SER A 451 7.96 39.19 -28.50
N ALA A 452 6.70 38.73 -28.50
CA ALA A 452 5.80 38.71 -29.65
C ALA A 452 4.86 39.91 -29.58
#